data_AF-A0A928I1I1-F1
#
_entry.id   AF-A0A928I1I1-F1
#
_cell.length_a   1.000
_cell.length_b   1.000
_cell.length_c   1.000
_cell.angle_alpha   90.00
_cell.angle_beta   90.00
_cell.angle_gamma   90.00
#
_symmetry.space_group_name_H-M   'P 1'
#
loop_
_entity.id
_entity.type
_entity.pdbx_description
1 polymer ?
#
loop_
_entity_poly.entity_id
_entity_poly.type
_entity_poly.pdbx_seq_one_letter_code
_entity_poly.pdbx_strand_id
1 'polypeptide(L)'
;MEMVGAIVHQLTRNLTEKQIEEQGFSDYYTDHALGIWPQSAGGIPNNALTYASKGNTVSDLNEDLAAEQKARATYDNILRLIDNPDVIAPIRFLREREVVHYQRFGEALDRFQNGDYESKKIFLNSKR
;
A
#
# COMPACT_ATOMS: atom_id res chain seq x y z
N MET A 1 3.73 -5.94 0.88
CA MET A 1 5.03 -5.20 0.94
C MET A 1 6.14 -5.87 0.16
N GLU A 2 6.30 -7.20 0.22
CA GLU A 2 7.37 -7.93 -0.48
C GLU A 2 7.54 -7.56 -1.97
N MET A 3 6.45 -7.56 -2.76
CA MET A 3 6.52 -7.20 -4.19
C MET A 3 7.02 -5.78 -4.45
N VAL A 4 6.55 -4.80 -3.66
CA VAL A 4 6.97 -3.40 -3.80
C VAL A 4 8.45 -3.26 -3.44
N GLY A 5 8.88 -3.87 -2.34
CA GLY A 5 10.30 -3.87 -1.93
C GLY A 5 11.20 -4.52 -2.98
N ALA A 6 10.75 -5.62 -3.61
CA ALA A 6 11.48 -6.27 -4.69
C ALA A 6 11.62 -5.38 -5.93
N ILE A 7 10.57 -4.66 -6.34
CA ILE A 7 10.63 -3.70 -7.45
C ILE A 7 11.65 -2.61 -7.15
N VAL A 8 11.59 -1.98 -5.98
CA VAL A 8 12.53 -0.92 -5.60
C VAL A 8 13.96 -1.45 -5.60
N HIS A 9 14.20 -2.61 -4.97
CA HIS A 9 15.53 -3.22 -4.95
C HIS A 9 16.04 -3.54 -6.36
N GLN A 10 15.22 -4.10 -7.24
CA GLN A 10 15.63 -4.43 -8.61
C GLN A 10 16.00 -3.19 -9.43
N LEU A 11 15.29 -2.08 -9.22
CA LEU A 11 15.57 -0.80 -9.87
C LEU A 11 16.87 -0.16 -9.36
N THR A 12 17.30 -0.47 -8.14
CA THR A 12 18.40 0.27 -7.49
C THR A 12 19.66 -0.54 -7.21
N ARG A 13 19.61 -1.88 -7.23
CA ARG A 13 20.71 -2.78 -6.83
C ARG A 13 22.04 -2.64 -7.58
N ASN A 14 22.06 -1.94 -8.72
CA ASN A 14 23.25 -1.78 -9.58
C ASN A 14 23.57 -0.31 -9.89
N LEU A 15 23.00 0.64 -9.14
CA LEU A 15 23.32 2.05 -9.34
C LEU A 15 24.75 2.33 -8.89
N THR A 16 25.48 3.10 -9.68
CA THR A 16 26.78 3.66 -9.29
C THR A 16 26.58 4.83 -8.32
N GLU A 17 27.59 5.17 -7.53
CA GLU A 17 27.57 6.32 -6.61
C GLU A 17 27.15 7.61 -7.33
N LYS A 18 27.70 7.86 -8.53
CA LYS A 18 27.34 9.01 -9.37
C LYS A 18 25.87 9.03 -9.76
N GLN A 19 25.29 7.86 -10.09
CA GLN A 19 23.87 7.76 -10.41
C GLN A 19 22.97 7.96 -9.18
N ILE A 20 23.40 7.49 -8.01
CA ILE A 20 22.71 7.73 -6.75
C ILE A 20 22.63 9.22 -6.44
N GLU A 21 23.73 9.94 -6.63
CA GLU A 21 23.80 11.40 -6.46
C GLU A 21 22.93 12.14 -7.48
N GLU A 22 23.07 11.82 -8.77
CA GLU A 22 22.31 12.47 -9.85
C GLU A 22 20.79 12.26 -9.72
N GLN A 23 20.35 11.16 -9.12
CA GLN A 23 18.94 10.82 -8.92
C GLN A 23 18.37 11.33 -7.58
N GLY A 24 19.19 11.98 -6.74
CA GLY A 24 18.76 12.51 -5.46
C GLY A 24 18.53 11.44 -4.38
N PHE A 25 19.17 10.27 -4.51
CA PHE A 25 19.08 9.19 -3.50
C PHE A 25 20.20 9.23 -2.45
N SER A 26 21.07 10.26 -2.46
CA SER A 26 22.21 10.36 -1.55
C SER A 26 21.81 10.24 -0.08
N ASP A 27 20.82 11.02 0.37
CA ASP A 27 20.39 11.00 1.78
C ASP A 27 19.83 9.63 2.17
N TYR A 28 19.05 9.02 1.27
CA TYR A 28 18.44 7.70 1.50
C TYR A 28 19.47 6.59 1.66
N TYR A 29 20.47 6.52 0.77
CA TYR A 29 21.49 5.47 0.83
C TYR A 29 22.63 5.77 1.81
N THR A 30 22.82 7.02 2.22
CA THR A 30 23.74 7.35 3.31
C THR A 30 23.23 6.78 4.64
N ASP A 31 21.93 6.92 4.92
CA ASP A 31 21.34 6.44 6.17
C ASP A 31 21.03 4.94 6.14
N HIS A 32 20.70 4.39 4.96
CA HIS A 32 20.20 3.02 4.83
C HIS A 32 21.12 2.08 4.04
N ALA A 33 22.33 2.53 3.65
CA ALA A 33 23.29 1.79 2.86
C ALA A 33 22.70 1.24 1.54
N LEU A 34 22.38 -0.05 1.45
CA LEU A 34 21.69 -0.67 0.30
C LEU A 34 20.35 -1.32 0.72
N GLY A 35 19.91 -1.05 1.94
CA GLY A 35 18.66 -1.54 2.50
C GLY A 35 17.47 -0.77 1.94
N ILE A 36 16.34 -1.47 1.82
CA ILE A 36 15.05 -0.83 1.52
C ILE A 36 14.44 -0.34 2.82
N TRP A 37 14.45 0.97 3.01
CA TRP A 37 13.74 1.68 4.08
C TRP A 37 12.33 2.09 3.64
N PRO A 38 11.27 1.68 4.37
CA PRO A 38 9.89 2.05 4.04
C PRO A 38 9.57 3.52 4.36
N GLN A 39 9.46 4.34 3.31
CA GLN A 39 8.99 5.72 3.40
C GLN A 39 8.16 6.09 2.17
N SER A 40 7.35 7.16 2.28
CA SER A 40 6.65 7.73 1.13
C SER A 40 7.63 8.45 0.18
N ALA A 41 7.18 8.75 -1.04
CA ALA A 41 7.96 9.55 -1.99
C ALA A 41 8.30 10.97 -1.47
N GLY A 42 7.57 11.47 -0.48
CA GLY A 42 7.85 12.74 0.21
C GLY A 42 8.75 12.61 1.44
N GLY A 43 9.35 11.44 1.68
CA GLY A 43 10.26 11.20 2.80
C GLY A 43 9.56 10.94 4.14
N ILE A 44 8.25 10.68 4.17
CA ILE A 44 7.54 10.40 5.42
C ILE A 44 7.73 8.92 5.79
N PRO A 45 8.34 8.60 6.95
CA PRO A 45 8.58 7.21 7.35
C PRO A 45 7.27 6.48 7.65
N ASN A 46 7.23 5.18 7.35
CA ASN A 46 6.13 4.35 7.83
C ASN A 46 6.14 4.31 9.37
N ASN A 47 5.04 4.67 10.00
CA ASN A 47 4.91 4.69 11.45
C ASN A 47 3.46 4.42 11.87
N ALA A 48 3.21 4.31 13.17
CA ALA A 48 1.89 3.98 13.70
C ALA A 48 0.76 4.96 13.28
N LEU A 49 1.08 6.20 12.92
CA LEU A 49 0.10 7.22 12.53
C LEU A 49 -0.50 6.95 11.14
N THR A 50 0.08 6.05 10.33
CA THR A 50 -0.48 5.68 9.02
C THR A 50 -1.58 4.64 9.11
N TYR A 51 -1.85 4.08 10.31
CA TYR A 51 -2.87 3.06 10.53
C TYR A 51 -4.08 3.68 11.23
N ALA A 52 -5.25 3.59 10.62
CA ALA A 52 -6.52 3.96 11.23
C ALA A 52 -7.17 2.70 11.80
N SER A 53 -7.31 2.64 13.12
CA SER A 53 -7.99 1.53 13.80
C SER A 53 -8.74 2.07 15.02
N LYS A 54 -10.07 1.92 15.01
CA LYS A 54 -10.95 2.46 16.04
C LYS A 54 -11.69 1.37 16.82
N GLY A 55 -11.67 0.13 16.35
CA GLY A 55 -12.39 -1.00 16.95
C GLY A 55 -13.91 -0.90 16.74
N ASN A 56 -14.33 -0.06 15.79
CA ASN A 56 -15.70 0.04 15.34
C ASN A 56 -15.75 -0.47 13.90
N THR A 57 -16.44 -1.58 13.68
CA THR A 57 -16.44 -2.28 12.39
C THR A 57 -16.84 -1.39 11.21
N VAL A 58 -17.84 -0.52 11.37
CA VAL A 58 -18.28 0.37 10.28
C VAL A 58 -17.20 1.42 9.99
N SER A 59 -16.64 2.04 11.02
CA SER A 59 -15.54 3.01 10.85
C SER A 59 -14.33 2.34 10.20
N ASP A 60 -13.89 1.20 10.73
CA ASP A 60 -12.69 0.50 10.26
C ASP A 60 -12.85 0.04 8.79
N LEU A 61 -14.02 -0.50 8.40
CA LEU A 61 -14.27 -0.87 6.99
C LEU A 61 -14.33 0.34 6.04
N ASN A 62 -14.77 1.50 6.51
CA ASN A 62 -14.72 2.73 5.69
C ASN A 62 -13.28 3.24 5.53
N GLU A 63 -12.46 3.11 6.57
CA GLU A 63 -11.02 3.41 6.48
C GLU A 63 -10.33 2.47 5.50
N ASP A 64 -10.63 1.16 5.54
CA ASP A 64 -10.10 0.18 4.59
C ASP A 64 -10.50 0.53 3.14
N LEU A 65 -11.78 0.81 2.89
CA LEU A 65 -12.26 1.27 1.57
C LEU A 65 -11.51 2.52 1.08
N ALA A 66 -11.30 3.50 1.96
CA ALA A 66 -10.56 4.70 1.62
C ALA A 66 -9.08 4.42 1.36
N ALA A 67 -8.46 3.53 2.13
CA ALA A 67 -7.08 3.11 1.95
C ALA A 67 -6.87 2.45 0.58
N GLU A 68 -7.74 1.51 0.19
CA GLU A 68 -7.67 0.83 -1.10
C GLU A 68 -7.80 1.80 -2.29
N GLN A 69 -8.68 2.80 -2.19
CA GLN A 69 -8.80 3.82 -3.24
C GLN A 69 -7.58 4.74 -3.33
N LYS A 70 -6.99 5.12 -2.19
CA LYS A 70 -5.74 5.91 -2.16
C LYS A 70 -4.56 5.12 -2.73
N ALA A 71 -4.47 3.82 -2.41
CA ALA A 71 -3.47 2.92 -2.99
C ALA A 71 -3.64 2.80 -4.51
N ARG A 72 -4.87 2.56 -4.97
CA ARG A 72 -5.19 2.53 -6.42
C ARG A 72 -4.81 3.83 -7.12
N ALA A 73 -5.15 4.99 -6.55
CA ALA A 73 -4.80 6.28 -7.12
C ALA A 73 -3.28 6.45 -7.25
N THR A 74 -2.52 5.99 -6.25
CA THR A 74 -1.05 5.95 -6.31
C THR A 74 -0.55 5.09 -7.46
N TYR A 75 -1.07 3.87 -7.65
CA TYR A 75 -0.68 3.02 -8.77
C TYR A 75 -1.09 3.59 -10.13
N ASP A 76 -2.28 4.20 -10.23
CA ASP A 76 -2.71 4.93 -11.43
C ASP A 76 -1.74 6.07 -11.78
N ASN A 77 -1.21 6.78 -10.79
CA ASN A 77 -0.19 7.82 -11.01
C ASN A 77 1.13 7.22 -11.49
N ILE A 78 1.60 6.14 -10.87
CA ILE A 78 2.83 5.45 -11.30
C ILE A 78 2.71 5.01 -12.76
N LEU A 79 1.59 4.37 -13.13
CA LEU A 79 1.34 3.87 -14.49
C LEU A 79 1.27 4.97 -15.56
N ARG A 80 1.06 6.24 -15.17
CA ARG A 80 1.14 7.39 -16.10
C ARG A 80 2.57 7.87 -16.33
N LEU A 81 3.50 7.54 -15.42
CA LEU A 81 4.87 8.04 -15.43
C LEU A 81 5.88 7.03 -15.97
N ILE A 82 5.58 5.74 -15.91
CA ILE A 82 6.52 4.68 -16.28
C ILE A 82 6.23 4.08 -17.66
N ASP A 83 7.29 3.67 -18.35
CA ASP A 83 7.27 2.99 -19.65
C ASP A 83 7.87 1.57 -19.59
N ASN A 84 8.69 1.26 -18.58
CA ASN A 84 9.31 -0.05 -18.40
C ASN A 84 8.27 -1.18 -18.18
N PRO A 85 8.12 -2.14 -19.12
CA PRO A 85 7.14 -3.22 -19.01
C PRO A 85 7.30 -4.09 -17.76
N ASP A 86 8.54 -4.29 -17.30
CA ASP A 86 8.86 -5.15 -16.15
C ASP A 86 8.42 -4.52 -14.82
N VAL A 87 8.22 -3.20 -14.79
CA VAL A 87 7.63 -2.47 -13.66
C VAL A 87 6.11 -2.32 -13.84
N ILE A 88 5.64 -2.10 -15.06
CA ILE A 88 4.21 -1.95 -15.37
C ILE A 88 3.42 -3.21 -14.98
N ALA A 89 3.92 -4.40 -15.32
CA ALA A 89 3.21 -5.65 -15.06
C ALA A 89 2.90 -5.86 -13.56
N PRO A 90 3.87 -5.82 -12.63
CA PRO A 90 3.58 -5.98 -11.21
C PRO A 90 2.76 -4.81 -10.63
N ILE A 91 2.93 -3.58 -11.10
CA ILE A 91 2.09 -2.45 -10.65
C ILE A 91 0.62 -2.63 -11.08
N ARG A 92 0.36 -3.10 -12.31
CA ARG A 92 -1.01 -3.44 -12.76
C ARG A 92 -1.62 -4.56 -11.92
N PHE A 93 -0.83 -5.57 -11.57
CA PHE A 93 -1.28 -6.63 -10.69
C PHE A 93 -1.68 -6.10 -9.31
N LEU A 94 -0.83 -5.29 -8.67
CA LEU A 94 -1.15 -4.69 -7.36
C LEU A 94 -2.39 -3.80 -7.45
N ARG A 95 -2.50 -2.98 -8.49
CA ARG A 95 -3.66 -2.13 -8.74
C ARG A 95 -4.96 -2.92 -8.86
N GLU A 96 -4.96 -4.03 -9.60
CA GLU A 96 -6.15 -4.88 -9.74
C GLU A 96 -6.55 -5.51 -8.40
N ARG A 97 -5.57 -5.87 -7.57
CA ARG A 97 -5.85 -6.34 -6.21
C ARG A 97 -6.56 -5.30 -5.35
N GLU A 98 -6.23 -4.02 -5.47
CA GLU A 98 -6.93 -2.99 -4.68
C GLU A 98 -8.39 -2.83 -5.14
N VAL A 99 -8.71 -3.12 -6.41
CA VAL A 99 -10.11 -3.20 -6.87
C VAL A 99 -10.83 -4.35 -6.18
N VAL A 100 -10.19 -5.51 -6.12
CA VAL A 100 -10.74 -6.69 -5.43
C VAL A 100 -10.89 -6.44 -3.93
N HIS A 101 -9.88 -5.88 -3.26
CA HIS A 101 -9.95 -5.55 -1.84
C HIS A 101 -11.08 -4.55 -1.56
N TYR A 102 -11.18 -3.47 -2.35
CA TYR A 102 -12.27 -2.50 -2.23
C TYR A 102 -13.65 -3.16 -2.35
N GLN A 103 -13.84 -4.03 -3.34
CA GLN A 103 -15.10 -4.77 -3.49
C GLN A 103 -15.40 -5.66 -2.27
N ARG A 104 -14.39 -6.37 -1.75
CA ARG A 104 -14.56 -7.25 -0.58
C ARG A 104 -14.88 -6.49 0.71
N PHE A 105 -14.22 -5.36 0.95
CA PHE A 105 -14.56 -4.50 2.09
C PHE A 105 -15.95 -3.89 1.94
N GLY A 106 -16.36 -3.53 0.71
CA GLY A 106 -17.69 -3.03 0.42
C GLY A 106 -18.78 -4.08 0.68
N GLU A 107 -18.57 -5.31 0.23
CA GLU A 107 -19.45 -6.46 0.53
C GLU A 107 -19.53 -6.71 2.05
N ALA A 108 -18.41 -6.63 2.77
CA ALA A 108 -18.40 -6.80 4.22
C ALA A 108 -19.17 -5.70 4.95
N LEU A 109 -19.02 -4.44 4.50
CA LEU A 109 -19.72 -3.29 5.05
C LEU A 109 -21.24 -3.41 4.86
N ASP A 110 -21.67 -3.75 3.64
CA ASP A 110 -23.09 -3.94 3.31
C ASP A 110 -23.72 -5.04 4.17
N ARG A 111 -23.08 -6.22 4.27
CA ARG A 111 -23.56 -7.32 5.10
C ARG A 111 -23.71 -6.93 6.57
N PHE A 112 -22.72 -6.23 7.13
CA PHE A 112 -22.75 -5.80 8.52
C PHE A 112 -23.88 -4.80 8.80
N GLN A 113 -24.06 -3.82 7.90
CA GLN A 113 -25.10 -2.80 8.02
C GLN A 113 -26.50 -3.37 7.83
N ASN A 114 -26.68 -4.31 6.90
CA ASN A 114 -27.97 -4.97 6.62
C ASN A 114 -28.34 -6.05 7.64
N GLY A 115 -27.49 -6.31 8.64
CA GLY A 115 -27.84 -7.18 9.74
C GLY A 115 -27.61 -8.67 9.51
N ASP A 116 -26.74 -9.05 8.57
CA ASP A 116 -26.28 -10.43 8.43
C ASP A 116 -25.60 -10.88 9.74
N TYR A 117 -26.33 -11.70 10.52
CA TYR A 117 -25.97 -12.08 11.88
C TYR A 117 -24.66 -12.87 11.97
N GLU A 118 -24.31 -13.66 10.94
CA GLU A 118 -23.06 -14.42 10.94
C GLU A 118 -21.86 -13.49 10.73
N SER A 119 -22.00 -12.48 9.86
CA SER A 119 -20.99 -11.43 9.72
C SER A 119 -20.78 -10.68 11.04
N LYS A 120 -21.87 -10.28 11.72
CA LYS A 120 -21.81 -9.58 13.01
C LYS A 120 -21.08 -10.40 14.08
N LYS A 121 -21.29 -11.71 14.15
CA LYS A 121 -20.58 -12.57 15.11
C LYS A 121 -19.08 -12.60 14.85
N ILE A 122 -18.63 -12.70 13.58
CA ILE A 122 -17.21 -12.69 13.24
C ILE A 122 -16.54 -11.40 13.72
N PHE A 123 -17.17 -10.24 13.50
CA PHE A 123 -16.60 -8.95 13.89
C PHE A 123 -16.73 -8.64 15.38
N LEU A 124 -17.80 -9.10 16.05
CA LEU A 124 -18.05 -8.83 17.48
C LEU A 124 -17.35 -9.82 18.42
N ASN A 125 -16.93 -10.99 17.94
CA ASN A 125 -16.22 -11.97 18.76
C ASN A 125 -14.73 -11.66 19.02
N SER A 126 -14.21 -10.49 18.59
CA SER A 126 -12.82 -10.09 18.91
C SER A 126 -12.62 -9.58 20.35
N LYS A 127 -13.67 -9.64 21.20
CA LYS A 127 -13.57 -9.38 22.64
C LYS A 127 -14.11 -10.55 23.45
N ARG A 128 -13.21 -11.45 23.87
CA ARG A 128 -13.20 -12.04 25.20
C ARG A 128 -11.76 -12.15 25.67
#